data_AF-A0AAW0EY73-F1
#
_entry.id   AF-A0AAW0EY73-F1
#
_cell.length_a   1.000
_cell.length_b   1.000
_cell.length_c   1.000
_cell.angle_alpha   90.00
_cell.angle_beta   90.00
_cell.angle_gamma   90.00
#
_symmetry.space_group_name_H-M   'P 1'
#
loop_
_entity.id
_entity.type
_entity.pdbx_description
1 polymer ?
#
loop_
_entity_poly.entity_id
_entity_poly.type
_entity_poly.pdbx_seq_one_letter_code
_entity_poly.pdbx_strand_id
1 'polypeptide(L)'
;MHATRATLQRIAPLKRSYYALDLEFVKFNGGEYVRSAALVPFESARHSPCTLTSFCGTPTILELSPAETMRIAEPLPCGERLAPRVTQAFVHGEALQELLAPLEAETAAALTSYSEIRRALRMRRRAAASAARGAQHTAEHAAAAEEAQDVAGTVGSVEDTDMEDFLDADESPGSLTSAETRAGVAEERALSALARRLHIIRAFKGISPYCIPNVKRFDREALELLHAAPADSQDFAAATRHISCLQVYDRRRGGSRLLPLLARHHPALLQAVLRRSFTSPGDWYGWLAECAAYVEAGLVEARDAHRGGGCSAVPSCASSVHVATNAEPVHFAECDTMSAMADHLNRLWCSLRCAADTGADAPQRSGFKVYAYGSRDEGALSRTLTLSFTRASSSLALSSLSPPPTGGTGGVSRFSPSRRPQMCAAASATATATDTTPSSSPAEPAALPPFPAAAPVQSSPLPTLPSDVHLVDVTQHPLFATAGFVSPPKRMPSLLAALEKAARRDAAAAALLSSPHWHDPLWDAKALACVCTTSGIVRPA
;
A
#
# COMPACT_ATOMS: atom_id res chain seq x y z
N MET A 1 -9.06 39.81 -47.43
CA MET A 1 -10.21 38.90 -47.27
C MET A 1 -10.69 38.97 -45.82
N HIS A 2 -11.94 39.36 -45.57
CA HIS A 2 -12.50 39.40 -44.21
C HIS A 2 -13.39 38.19 -43.97
N ALA A 3 -12.84 37.16 -43.33
CA ALA A 3 -13.66 36.09 -42.73
C ALA A 3 -14.44 36.71 -41.54
N THR A 4 -15.74 36.86 -41.70
CA THR A 4 -16.60 37.47 -40.66
C THR A 4 -16.66 36.61 -39.41
N ARG A 5 -16.77 37.26 -38.24
CA ARG A 5 -16.85 36.63 -36.91
C ARG A 5 -17.94 35.55 -36.80
N ALA A 6 -19.02 35.70 -37.56
CA ALA A 6 -20.11 34.71 -37.67
C ALA A 6 -19.69 33.38 -38.34
N THR A 7 -18.67 33.39 -39.21
CA THR A 7 -18.17 32.18 -39.89
C THR A 7 -17.38 31.31 -38.93
N LEU A 8 -16.57 31.91 -38.05
CA LEU A 8 -15.86 31.20 -36.98
C LEU A 8 -16.81 30.63 -35.91
N GLN A 9 -18.00 31.23 -35.74
CA GLN A 9 -19.06 30.69 -34.86
C GLN A 9 -19.86 29.53 -35.48
N ARG A 10 -19.65 29.20 -36.77
CA ARG A 10 -20.24 28.02 -37.43
C ARG A 10 -19.33 26.78 -37.45
N ILE A 11 -18.10 26.90 -36.97
CA ILE A 11 -17.30 25.73 -36.61
C ILE A 11 -17.96 25.14 -35.36
N ALA A 12 -18.67 24.03 -35.52
CA ALA A 12 -19.29 23.32 -34.39
C ALA A 12 -18.18 22.99 -33.36
N PRO A 13 -18.35 23.35 -32.07
CA PRO A 13 -17.31 23.09 -31.08
C PRO A 13 -17.06 21.59 -31.02
N LEU A 14 -15.83 21.18 -31.32
CA LEU A 14 -15.41 19.77 -31.24
C LEU A 14 -15.76 19.24 -29.84
N LYS A 15 -16.60 18.20 -29.81
CA LYS A 15 -17.25 17.69 -28.61
C LYS A 15 -16.18 17.18 -27.64
N ARG A 16 -15.85 18.01 -26.64
CA ARG A 16 -14.85 17.68 -25.62
C ARG A 16 -15.46 16.69 -24.65
N SER A 17 -15.38 15.41 -24.98
CA SER A 17 -15.63 14.34 -24.02
C SER A 17 -14.48 14.30 -23.02
N TYR A 18 -14.82 14.37 -21.74
CA TYR A 18 -13.91 14.20 -20.62
C TYR A 18 -14.10 12.79 -20.07
N TYR A 19 -13.10 12.24 -19.36
CA TYR A 19 -13.22 10.92 -18.78
C TYR A 19 -12.97 10.97 -17.28
N ALA A 20 -13.83 10.32 -16.50
CA ALA A 20 -13.55 10.01 -15.11
C ALA A 20 -13.03 8.57 -15.05
N LEU A 21 -11.98 8.37 -14.27
CA LEU A 21 -11.35 7.08 -14.04
C LEU A 21 -11.38 6.79 -12.55
N ASP A 22 -11.91 5.62 -12.20
CA ASP A 22 -11.66 4.99 -10.90
C ASP A 22 -10.83 3.71 -11.10
N LEU A 23 -9.95 3.43 -10.15
CA LEU A 23 -9.06 2.26 -10.16
C LEU A 23 -9.11 1.53 -8.81
N GLU A 24 -9.50 0.26 -8.85
CA GLU A 24 -9.21 -0.66 -7.76
C GLU A 24 -7.83 -1.30 -7.93
N PHE A 25 -7.19 -1.66 -6.81
CA PHE A 25 -5.83 -2.16 -6.79
C PHE A 25 -5.71 -3.59 -6.25
N VAL A 26 -4.64 -4.27 -6.67
CA VAL A 26 -4.14 -5.52 -6.09
C VAL A 26 -2.65 -5.35 -5.77
N LYS A 27 -2.22 -5.90 -4.63
CA LYS A 27 -0.81 -5.91 -4.23
C LYS A 27 -0.20 -7.27 -4.46
N PHE A 28 0.91 -7.30 -5.19
CA PHE A 28 1.73 -8.51 -5.34
C PHE A 28 3.19 -8.12 -5.60
N ASN A 29 4.13 -8.95 -5.14
CA ASN A 29 5.58 -8.73 -5.21
C ASN A 29 6.00 -7.35 -4.63
N GLY A 30 5.28 -6.84 -3.63
CA GLY A 30 5.50 -5.52 -3.04
C GLY A 30 5.08 -4.31 -3.90
N GLY A 31 4.57 -4.53 -5.12
CA GLY A 31 3.97 -3.49 -5.96
C GLY A 31 2.47 -3.32 -5.72
N GLU A 32 1.88 -2.28 -6.30
CA GLU A 32 0.43 -2.08 -6.37
C GLU A 32 0.06 -1.87 -7.83
N TYR A 33 -0.88 -2.68 -8.32
CA TYR A 33 -1.26 -2.81 -9.72
C TYR A 33 -2.78 -2.71 -9.85
N VAL A 34 -3.30 -2.44 -11.05
CA VAL A 34 -4.74 -2.30 -11.28
C VAL A 34 -5.44 -3.67 -11.23
N ARG A 35 -6.44 -3.81 -10.35
CA ARG A 35 -7.36 -4.96 -10.25
C ARG A 35 -8.60 -4.74 -11.11
N SER A 36 -9.16 -3.53 -11.06
CA SER A 36 -10.30 -3.10 -11.87
C SER A 36 -10.12 -1.64 -12.26
N ALA A 37 -10.61 -1.26 -13.43
CA ALA A 37 -10.59 0.11 -13.95
C ALA A 37 -11.92 0.43 -14.61
N ALA A 38 -12.61 1.46 -14.11
CA ALA A 38 -13.82 1.97 -14.71
C ALA A 38 -13.56 3.35 -15.34
N LEU A 39 -13.79 3.45 -16.64
CA LEU A 39 -13.63 4.67 -17.43
C LEU A 39 -15.01 5.15 -17.90
N VAL A 40 -15.46 6.28 -17.37
CA VAL A 40 -16.77 6.90 -17.65
C VAL A 40 -16.58 8.15 -18.49
N PRO A 41 -17.04 8.20 -19.75
CA PRO A 41 -17.04 9.43 -20.53
C PRO A 41 -18.18 10.34 -20.08
N PHE A 42 -17.90 11.64 -19.97
CA PHE A 42 -18.87 12.63 -19.51
C PHE A 42 -18.58 14.05 -20.06
N GLU A 43 -19.61 14.88 -20.02
CA GLU A 43 -19.61 16.28 -20.47
C GLU A 43 -20.37 17.17 -19.48
N SER A 44 -19.99 18.45 -19.43
CA SER A 44 -20.76 19.48 -18.72
C SER A 44 -21.88 20.01 -19.62
N ALA A 45 -23.12 19.77 -19.20
CA ALA A 45 -24.33 20.14 -19.92
C ALA A 45 -24.60 21.65 -19.85
N ARG A 46 -24.96 22.26 -20.98
CA ARG A 46 -25.31 23.69 -21.10
C ARG A 46 -26.80 24.02 -20.93
N HIS A 47 -27.67 23.02 -20.94
CA HIS A 47 -29.09 23.21 -21.27
C HIS A 47 -30.09 22.78 -20.19
N SER A 48 -29.62 22.19 -19.07
CA SER A 48 -30.45 21.95 -17.89
C SER A 48 -29.96 22.83 -16.74
N PRO A 49 -30.83 23.60 -16.06
CA PRO A 49 -30.43 24.42 -14.92
C PRO A 49 -30.13 23.59 -13.66
N CYS A 50 -30.53 22.32 -13.64
CA CYS A 50 -30.38 21.42 -12.50
C CYS A 50 -29.55 20.16 -12.80
N THR A 51 -29.30 19.84 -14.07
CA THR A 51 -28.45 18.69 -14.47
C THR A 51 -27.19 19.26 -15.09
N LEU A 52 -26.09 19.25 -14.35
CA LEU A 52 -24.82 19.81 -14.79
C LEU A 52 -23.97 18.75 -15.49
N THR A 53 -24.02 17.50 -15.04
CA THR A 53 -23.27 16.38 -15.62
C THR A 53 -24.14 15.60 -16.58
N SER A 54 -23.65 15.39 -17.81
CA SER A 54 -24.15 14.35 -18.70
C SER A 54 -23.10 13.26 -18.84
N PHE A 55 -23.45 12.03 -18.50
CA PHE A 55 -22.73 10.87 -19.03
C PHE A 55 -22.91 10.83 -20.55
N CYS A 56 -21.90 10.36 -21.28
CA CYS A 56 -21.94 10.28 -22.73
C CYS A 56 -21.18 9.04 -23.24
N GLY A 57 -21.65 8.44 -24.34
CA GLY A 57 -21.08 7.18 -24.84
C GLY A 57 -21.26 6.01 -23.86
N THR A 58 -20.49 4.95 -24.09
CA THR A 58 -20.54 3.71 -23.29
C THR A 58 -19.43 3.73 -22.23
N PRO A 59 -19.73 3.59 -20.92
CA PRO A 59 -18.69 3.32 -19.92
C PRO A 59 -17.92 2.04 -20.24
N THR A 60 -16.63 2.01 -19.89
CA THR A 60 -15.76 0.83 -20.05
C THR A 60 -15.30 0.33 -18.70
N ILE A 61 -15.39 -0.98 -18.45
CA ILE A 61 -14.85 -1.64 -17.26
C ILE A 61 -13.85 -2.71 -17.70
N LEU A 62 -12.62 -2.62 -17.21
CA LEU A 62 -11.62 -3.68 -17.33
C LEU A 62 -11.42 -4.30 -15.95
N GLU A 63 -11.62 -5.60 -15.79
CA GLU A 63 -11.54 -6.27 -14.49
C GLU A 63 -10.69 -7.54 -14.56
N LEU A 64 -9.79 -7.72 -13.58
CA LEU A 64 -8.99 -8.92 -13.41
C LEU A 64 -9.86 -10.04 -12.82
N SER A 65 -9.82 -11.24 -13.41
CA SER A 65 -10.73 -12.33 -12.99
C SER A 65 -10.58 -12.64 -11.49
N PRO A 66 -11.65 -13.05 -10.78
CA PRO A 66 -11.60 -13.34 -9.35
C PRO A 66 -10.51 -14.38 -9.01
N ALA A 67 -10.36 -15.41 -9.85
CA ALA A 67 -9.35 -16.44 -9.70
C ALA A 67 -7.92 -15.91 -9.84
N GLU A 68 -7.63 -15.07 -10.84
CA GLU A 68 -6.30 -14.45 -11.03
C GLU A 68 -6.00 -13.46 -9.90
N THR A 69 -6.99 -12.63 -9.52
CA THR A 69 -6.92 -11.72 -8.36
C THR A 69 -6.51 -12.50 -7.11
N MET A 70 -7.23 -13.57 -6.79
CA MET A 70 -6.98 -14.40 -5.61
C MET A 70 -5.72 -15.28 -5.74
N ARG A 71 -5.15 -15.46 -6.94
CA ARG A 71 -3.87 -16.14 -7.14
C ARG A 71 -2.66 -15.22 -6.88
N ILE A 72 -2.74 -13.95 -7.28
CA ILE A 72 -1.60 -13.02 -7.17
C ILE A 72 -1.59 -12.21 -5.88
N ALA A 73 -2.76 -11.86 -5.33
CA ALA A 73 -2.88 -10.95 -4.20
C ALA A 73 -2.11 -11.43 -2.96
N GLU A 74 -1.26 -10.56 -2.39
CA GLU A 74 -0.58 -10.80 -1.12
C GLU A 74 -1.54 -10.58 0.06
N PRO A 75 -1.96 -9.34 0.42
CA PRO A 75 -3.12 -9.17 1.29
C PRO A 75 -4.39 -9.54 0.54
N LEU A 76 -5.40 -10.05 1.24
CA LEU A 76 -6.74 -10.17 0.67
C LEU A 76 -7.25 -8.78 0.20
N PRO A 77 -7.83 -8.68 -1.01
CA PRO A 77 -8.45 -7.44 -1.48
C PRO A 77 -9.74 -7.13 -0.70
N CYS A 78 -10.35 -5.98 -0.98
CA CYS A 78 -11.61 -5.54 -0.37
C CYS A 78 -11.58 -5.50 1.18
N GLY A 79 -10.46 -5.09 1.78
CA GLY A 79 -10.24 -5.12 3.23
C GLY A 79 -11.32 -4.45 4.10
N GLU A 80 -12.07 -3.46 3.58
CA GLU A 80 -13.22 -2.90 4.31
C GLU A 80 -14.34 -3.95 4.53
N ARG A 81 -14.61 -4.84 3.55
CA ARG A 81 -15.55 -5.98 3.70
C ARG A 81 -15.08 -6.99 4.76
N LEU A 82 -13.78 -7.03 5.09
CA LEU A 82 -13.20 -7.86 6.14
C LEU A 82 -13.20 -7.19 7.53
N ALA A 83 -13.41 -5.87 7.63
CA ALA A 83 -13.34 -5.16 8.91
C ALA A 83 -14.27 -5.76 9.99
N PRO A 84 -15.54 -6.14 9.71
CA PRO A 84 -16.40 -6.78 10.71
C PRO A 84 -15.88 -8.15 11.16
N ARG A 85 -15.41 -9.00 10.24
CA ARG A 85 -14.81 -10.31 10.54
C ARG A 85 -13.56 -10.19 11.42
N VAL A 86 -12.72 -9.18 11.16
CA VAL A 86 -11.53 -8.89 11.97
C VAL A 86 -11.91 -8.39 13.36
N THR A 87 -12.90 -7.50 13.48
CA THR A 87 -13.39 -7.02 14.77
C THR A 87 -14.07 -8.12 15.60
N GLN A 88 -14.71 -9.10 14.96
CA GLN A 88 -15.34 -10.25 15.63
C GLN A 88 -14.32 -11.30 16.09
N ALA A 89 -13.28 -11.57 15.30
CA ALA A 89 -12.35 -12.67 15.56
C ALA A 89 -11.16 -12.27 16.47
N PHE A 90 -10.70 -11.02 16.42
CA PHE A 90 -9.54 -10.59 17.20
C PHE A 90 -9.91 -10.02 18.57
N VAL A 91 -9.10 -10.35 19.57
CA VAL A 91 -9.22 -9.80 20.93
C VAL A 91 -9.21 -8.26 20.94
N HIS A 92 -10.20 -7.70 21.63
CA HIS A 92 -10.47 -6.26 21.72
C HIS A 92 -10.85 -5.85 23.17
N GLY A 93 -10.92 -4.54 23.45
CA GLY A 93 -11.35 -4.02 24.75
C GLY A 93 -10.36 -4.33 25.88
N GLU A 94 -10.86 -4.64 27.08
CA GLU A 94 -10.06 -4.91 28.27
C GLU A 94 -9.08 -6.08 28.07
N ALA A 95 -9.54 -7.17 27.42
CA ALA A 95 -8.71 -8.32 27.09
C ALA A 95 -7.57 -8.00 26.09
N LEU A 96 -7.62 -6.87 25.37
CA LEU A 96 -6.49 -6.37 24.58
C LEU A 96 -5.53 -5.52 25.43
N GLN A 97 -6.04 -4.79 26.44
CA GLN A 97 -5.21 -4.05 27.39
C GLN A 97 -4.40 -5.00 28.30
N GLU A 98 -4.99 -6.13 28.72
CA GLU A 98 -4.27 -7.22 29.41
C GLU A 98 -3.01 -7.67 28.65
N LEU A 99 -3.09 -7.76 27.32
CA LEU A 99 -1.96 -8.17 26.48
C LEU A 99 -0.96 -7.05 26.20
N LEU A 100 -1.37 -5.78 26.39
CA LEU A 100 -0.49 -4.61 26.29
C LEU A 100 0.28 -4.35 27.59
N ALA A 101 -0.30 -4.64 28.77
CA ALA A 101 0.31 -4.36 30.07
C ALA A 101 1.79 -4.84 30.24
N PRO A 102 2.22 -6.01 29.74
CA PRO A 102 3.63 -6.39 29.77
C PRO A 102 4.52 -5.46 28.93
N LEU A 103 4.05 -5.04 27.75
CA LEU A 103 4.75 -4.10 26.88
C LEU A 103 4.78 -2.69 27.49
N GLU A 104 3.73 -2.30 28.24
CA GLU A 104 3.70 -1.06 29.02
C GLU A 104 4.75 -1.05 30.12
N ALA A 105 4.82 -2.11 30.93
CA ALA A 105 5.83 -2.26 31.98
C ALA A 105 7.27 -2.25 31.42
N GLU A 106 7.52 -2.99 30.34
CA GLU A 106 8.78 -2.94 29.59
C GLU A 106 9.12 -1.52 29.08
N THR A 107 8.11 -0.74 28.68
CA THR A 107 8.29 0.60 28.12
C THR A 107 8.52 1.65 29.20
N ALA A 108 7.89 1.49 30.37
CA ALA A 108 8.16 2.29 31.55
C ALA A 108 9.60 2.07 32.06
N ALA A 109 10.04 0.82 32.16
CA ALA A 109 11.42 0.49 32.53
C ALA A 109 12.45 1.06 31.52
N ALA A 110 12.15 0.95 30.22
CA ALA A 110 13.00 1.51 29.17
C ALA A 110 13.02 3.05 29.15
N LEU A 111 11.92 3.73 29.52
CA LEU A 111 11.87 5.19 29.72
C LEU A 111 12.77 5.64 30.87
N THR A 112 12.76 4.92 31.99
CA THR A 112 13.65 5.21 33.14
C THR A 112 15.12 5.04 32.74
N SER A 113 15.48 3.90 32.16
CA SER A 113 16.86 3.63 31.71
C SER A 113 17.34 4.64 30.65
N TYR A 114 16.47 5.02 29.70
CA TYR A 114 16.79 6.07 28.73
C TYR A 114 17.06 7.44 29.40
N SER A 115 16.27 7.79 30.42
CA SER A 115 16.43 9.03 31.17
C SER A 115 17.73 9.05 31.99
N GLU A 116 18.13 7.91 32.55
CA GLU A 116 19.43 7.73 33.21
C GLU A 116 20.60 7.88 32.23
N ILE A 117 20.49 7.29 31.03
CA ILE A 117 21.49 7.44 29.96
C ILE A 117 21.61 8.91 29.53
N ARG A 118 20.50 9.63 29.29
CA ARG A 118 20.51 11.08 29.02
C ARG A 118 21.19 11.85 30.15
N ARG A 119 20.89 11.54 31.42
CA ARG A 119 21.51 12.19 32.59
C ARG A 119 23.02 11.94 32.64
N ALA A 120 23.47 10.72 32.43
CA ALA A 120 24.88 10.36 32.39
C ALA A 120 25.62 11.04 31.23
N LEU A 121 25.03 11.10 30.03
CA LEU A 121 25.61 11.80 28.87
C LEU A 121 25.70 13.31 29.11
N ARG A 122 24.66 13.93 29.69
CA ARG A 122 24.69 15.36 30.11
C ARG A 122 25.80 15.63 31.14
N MET A 123 25.97 14.75 32.13
CA MET A 123 27.05 14.89 33.12
C MET A 123 28.43 14.71 32.50
N ARG A 124 28.62 13.78 31.55
CA ARG A 124 29.87 13.61 30.80
C ARG A 124 30.19 14.82 29.92
N ARG A 125 29.22 15.34 29.17
CA ARG A 125 29.37 16.58 28.37
C ARG A 125 29.74 17.78 29.26
N ARG A 126 29.09 17.94 30.42
CA ARG A 126 29.43 18.96 31.42
C ARG A 126 30.87 18.80 31.95
N ALA A 127 31.27 17.58 32.32
CA ALA A 127 32.61 17.28 32.81
C ALA A 127 33.71 17.55 31.76
N ALA A 128 33.47 17.18 30.50
CA ALA A 128 34.34 17.49 29.38
C ALA A 128 34.45 19.01 29.14
N ALA A 129 33.33 19.74 29.19
CA ALA A 129 33.31 21.20 29.04
C ALA A 129 33.95 21.95 30.23
N SER A 130 33.99 21.38 31.44
CA SER A 130 34.80 21.92 32.54
C SER A 130 36.29 21.59 32.37
N ALA A 131 36.64 20.39 31.90
CA ALA A 131 38.03 20.01 31.65
C ALA A 131 38.66 20.83 30.50
N ALA A 132 37.90 21.08 29.42
CA ALA A 132 38.33 21.92 28.31
C ALA A 132 38.59 23.38 28.76
N ARG A 133 37.66 23.98 29.52
CA ARG A 133 37.86 25.33 30.08
C ARG A 133 39.01 25.40 31.08
N GLY A 134 39.22 24.37 31.89
CA GLY A 134 40.40 24.25 32.76
C GLY A 134 41.70 24.23 31.95
N ALA A 135 41.75 23.43 30.88
CA ALA A 135 42.90 23.37 29.97
C ALA A 135 43.15 24.71 29.25
N GLN A 136 42.09 25.40 28.81
CA GLN A 136 42.19 26.75 28.22
C GLN A 136 42.76 27.75 29.22
N HIS A 137 42.23 27.85 30.44
CA HIS A 137 42.79 28.75 31.46
C HIS A 137 44.24 28.42 31.84
N THR A 138 44.66 27.14 31.83
CA THR A 138 46.10 26.81 32.02
C THR A 138 46.97 27.21 30.84
N ALA A 139 46.45 27.21 29.61
CA ALA A 139 47.18 27.70 28.43
C ALA A 139 47.22 29.24 28.39
N GLU A 140 46.11 29.90 28.74
CA GLU A 140 46.01 31.36 28.87
C GLU A 140 46.96 31.88 29.97
N HIS A 141 47.02 31.25 31.14
CA HIS A 141 48.00 31.60 32.18
C HIS A 141 49.45 31.32 31.79
N ALA A 142 49.71 30.35 30.89
CA ALA A 142 51.05 30.12 30.35
C ALA A 142 51.44 31.17 29.31
N ALA A 143 50.48 31.70 28.53
CA ALA A 143 50.71 32.78 27.56
C ALA A 143 50.81 34.16 28.23
N ALA A 144 49.94 34.45 29.20
CA ALA A 144 49.95 35.69 29.99
C ALA A 144 51.18 35.83 30.91
N ALA A 145 52.06 34.82 30.94
CA ALA A 145 53.37 34.91 31.58
C ALA A 145 54.43 35.67 30.73
N GLU A 146 54.18 35.90 29.42
CA GLU A 146 55.06 36.70 28.56
C GLU A 146 54.60 38.15 28.31
N GLU A 147 53.30 38.46 28.46
CA GLU A 147 52.77 39.81 28.16
C GLU A 147 51.90 40.35 29.31
N ALA A 148 52.48 41.28 30.09
CA ALA A 148 51.86 41.84 31.30
C ALA A 148 51.82 43.37 31.27
N GLN A 149 50.66 43.96 30.97
CA GLN A 149 50.34 45.33 31.39
C GLN A 149 48.83 45.60 31.53
N ASP A 150 48.52 46.71 32.20
CA ASP A 150 47.23 47.12 32.74
C ASP A 150 45.99 46.97 31.83
N VAL A 151 44.86 46.58 32.43
CA VAL A 151 43.76 47.52 32.78
C VAL A 151 42.76 46.83 33.73
N ALA A 152 42.17 47.60 34.65
CA ALA A 152 41.22 47.10 35.64
C ALA A 152 39.75 47.45 35.30
N GLY A 153 38.83 46.57 35.71
CA GLY A 153 37.49 47.00 36.15
C GLY A 153 36.28 46.31 35.52
N THR A 154 35.42 45.79 36.41
CA THR A 154 33.94 45.74 36.38
C THR A 154 33.41 44.35 36.73
N VAL A 155 32.62 44.28 37.81
CA VAL A 155 31.90 43.07 38.23
C VAL A 155 30.43 43.22 37.83
N GLY A 156 29.93 42.28 37.02
CA GLY A 156 28.52 42.17 36.67
C GLY A 156 27.89 40.94 37.32
N SER A 157 26.84 41.12 38.12
CA SER A 157 26.02 40.03 38.64
C SER A 157 24.95 39.65 37.62
N VAL A 158 24.65 38.36 37.48
CA VAL A 158 23.49 37.84 36.75
C VAL A 158 22.88 36.72 37.59
N GLU A 159 21.59 36.82 37.85
CA GLU A 159 20.80 35.89 38.67
C GLU A 159 20.14 34.80 37.79
N ASP A 160 19.17 34.07 38.37
CA ASP A 160 18.52 32.88 37.83
C ASP A 160 18.07 32.94 36.35
N THR A 161 17.95 31.77 35.72
CA THR A 161 17.33 31.61 34.40
C THR A 161 16.47 30.34 34.37
N ASP A 162 15.26 30.46 33.82
CA ASP A 162 14.18 29.48 33.93
C ASP A 162 14.39 28.15 33.17
N MET A 163 13.59 27.15 33.57
CA MET A 163 13.69 25.75 33.13
C MET A 163 12.81 25.42 31.89
N GLU A 164 12.43 26.39 31.07
CA GLU A 164 11.47 26.21 29.96
C GLU A 164 12.04 26.53 28.55
N ASP A 165 13.35 26.69 28.41
CA ASP A 165 14.01 26.85 27.09
C ASP A 165 14.97 25.67 26.81
N PHE A 166 14.47 24.66 26.09
CA PHE A 166 15.16 23.35 25.96
C PHE A 166 15.11 22.73 24.55
N LEU A 167 14.81 23.49 23.50
CA LEU A 167 14.68 22.94 22.13
C LEU A 167 15.54 23.56 21.04
N ASP A 168 15.99 24.82 21.15
CA ASP A 168 16.80 25.48 20.13
C ASP A 168 18.15 25.95 20.68
N ALA A 169 19.14 25.05 20.63
CA ALA A 169 20.55 25.37 20.87
C ALA A 169 21.40 24.83 19.72
N ASP A 170 21.99 25.73 18.93
CA ASP A 170 22.68 25.45 17.67
C ASP A 170 24.05 24.77 17.90
N GLU A 171 24.08 23.43 17.95
CA GLU A 171 25.32 22.64 18.08
C GLU A 171 26.18 22.75 16.81
N SER A 172 27.00 23.80 16.71
CA SER A 172 28.07 23.91 15.71
C SER A 172 28.93 22.63 15.66
N PRO A 173 29.22 22.08 14.46
CA PRO A 173 29.79 20.74 14.31
C PRO A 173 31.29 20.68 14.63
N GLY A 174 31.63 20.72 15.92
CA GLY A 174 32.94 20.32 16.41
C GLY A 174 33.26 18.86 16.06
N SER A 175 34.54 18.54 15.85
CA SER A 175 35.01 17.21 15.43
C SER A 175 34.83 16.15 16.53
N LEU A 176 33.61 15.61 16.65
CA LEU A 176 33.26 14.54 17.60
C LEU A 176 34.14 13.29 17.43
N THR A 177 34.48 12.65 18.54
CA THR A 177 35.29 11.42 18.54
C THR A 177 34.45 10.21 18.11
N SER A 178 35.11 9.18 17.56
CA SER A 178 34.43 7.94 17.12
C SER A 178 33.67 7.22 18.24
N ALA A 179 34.01 7.45 19.51
CA ALA A 179 33.29 6.93 20.66
C ALA A 179 31.93 7.64 20.86
N GLU A 180 31.89 8.97 20.68
CA GLU A 180 30.68 9.79 20.80
C GLU A 180 29.71 9.49 19.66
N THR A 181 30.20 9.30 18.43
CA THR A 181 29.37 8.88 17.29
C THR A 181 28.66 7.54 17.58
N ARG A 182 29.36 6.56 18.16
CA ARG A 182 28.77 5.27 18.53
C ARG A 182 27.74 5.40 19.65
N ALA A 183 27.98 6.27 20.62
CA ALA A 183 27.04 6.54 21.71
C ALA A 183 25.74 7.18 21.18
N GLY A 184 25.85 8.20 20.32
CA GLY A 184 24.69 8.85 19.69
C GLY A 184 23.84 7.89 18.86
N VAL A 185 24.48 7.04 18.04
CA VAL A 185 23.77 6.02 17.24
C VAL A 185 23.10 4.94 18.11
N ALA A 186 23.66 4.61 19.28
CA ALA A 186 22.99 3.73 20.25
C ALA A 186 21.78 4.43 20.90
N GLU A 187 21.92 5.72 21.24
CA GLU A 187 20.86 6.56 21.80
C GLU A 187 19.67 6.71 20.83
N GLU A 188 19.94 7.02 19.56
CA GLU A 188 18.96 7.15 18.48
C GLU A 188 18.16 5.86 18.25
N ARG A 189 18.85 4.69 18.29
CA ARG A 189 18.19 3.37 18.18
C ARG A 189 17.30 3.09 19.38
N ALA A 190 17.73 3.44 20.59
CA ALA A 190 16.94 3.29 21.81
C ALA A 190 15.69 4.18 21.77
N LEU A 191 15.85 5.47 21.45
CA LEU A 191 14.74 6.42 21.19
C LEU A 191 13.76 5.87 20.15
N SER A 192 14.28 5.40 19.02
CA SER A 192 13.46 4.87 17.92
C SER A 192 12.68 3.60 18.32
N ALA A 193 13.27 2.73 19.14
CA ALA A 193 12.58 1.56 19.68
C ALA A 193 11.49 1.97 20.70
N LEU A 194 11.80 2.92 21.58
CA LEU A 194 10.91 3.43 22.60
C LEU A 194 9.70 4.17 22.00
N ALA A 195 9.92 5.01 20.99
CA ALA A 195 8.89 5.69 20.23
C ALA A 195 7.94 4.70 19.53
N ARG A 196 8.47 3.60 18.94
CA ARG A 196 7.66 2.52 18.39
C ARG A 196 6.81 1.84 19.46
N ARG A 197 7.39 1.47 20.61
CA ARG A 197 6.67 0.86 21.74
C ARG A 197 5.53 1.75 22.24
N LEU A 198 5.81 3.02 22.54
CA LEU A 198 4.81 4.02 22.96
C LEU A 198 3.71 4.23 21.92
N HIS A 199 4.04 4.16 20.63
CA HIS A 199 3.06 4.26 19.54
C HIS A 199 2.20 2.99 19.35
N ILE A 200 2.68 1.81 19.75
CA ILE A 200 1.82 0.63 19.89
C ILE A 200 0.87 0.83 21.08
N ILE A 201 1.42 1.02 22.28
CA ILE A 201 0.65 1.18 23.54
C ILE A 201 -0.49 2.18 23.41
N ARG A 202 -0.19 3.43 23.05
CA ARG A 202 -1.17 4.53 23.05
C ARG A 202 -2.24 4.44 21.95
N ALA A 203 -2.07 3.56 20.96
CA ALA A 203 -2.84 3.65 19.73
C ALA A 203 -3.00 2.33 18.96
N PHE A 204 -2.76 1.16 19.56
CA PHE A 204 -3.08 -0.14 18.96
C PHE A 204 -4.52 -0.53 19.29
N LYS A 205 -5.33 -0.77 18.27
CA LYS A 205 -6.75 -1.13 18.39
C LYS A 205 -7.10 -2.51 17.81
N GLY A 206 -6.09 -3.32 17.48
CA GLY A 206 -6.24 -4.59 16.78
C GLY A 206 -5.58 -4.61 15.40
N ILE A 207 -5.73 -5.73 14.68
CA ILE A 207 -5.13 -5.94 13.35
C ILE A 207 -5.85 -5.09 12.28
N SER A 208 -5.12 -4.61 11.27
CA SER A 208 -5.72 -3.94 10.12
C SER A 208 -6.33 -4.97 9.16
N PRO A 209 -7.58 -4.81 8.71
CA PRO A 209 -8.20 -5.75 7.78
C PRO A 209 -7.60 -5.67 6.37
N TYR A 210 -6.85 -4.61 6.06
CA TYR A 210 -6.06 -4.46 4.83
C TYR A 210 -4.69 -5.18 4.85
N CYS A 211 -4.44 -6.05 5.84
CA CYS A 211 -3.21 -6.87 5.90
C CYS A 211 -3.46 -8.34 6.25
N ILE A 212 -4.69 -8.83 6.09
CA ILE A 212 -5.02 -10.25 6.26
C ILE A 212 -4.34 -11.05 5.13
N PRO A 213 -3.46 -12.03 5.44
CA PRO A 213 -2.76 -12.81 4.44
C PRO A 213 -3.71 -13.63 3.56
N ASN A 214 -3.46 -13.66 2.24
CA ASN A 214 -4.15 -14.56 1.33
C ASN A 214 -3.58 -15.99 1.41
N VAL A 215 -4.37 -16.96 1.88
CA VAL A 215 -3.97 -18.37 2.00
C VAL A 215 -3.66 -19.06 0.66
N LYS A 216 -4.05 -18.48 -0.48
CA LYS A 216 -3.66 -18.97 -1.82
C LYS A 216 -2.28 -18.49 -2.26
N ARG A 217 -1.70 -17.49 -1.57
CA ARG A 217 -0.41 -16.88 -1.91
C ARG A 217 0.69 -17.16 -0.89
N PHE A 218 0.33 -17.29 0.39
CA PHE A 218 1.26 -17.66 1.47
C PHE A 218 1.23 -19.16 1.74
N ASP A 219 2.31 -19.63 2.36
CA ASP A 219 2.44 -21.03 2.77
C ASP A 219 1.67 -21.29 4.08
N ARG A 220 1.10 -22.49 4.20
CA ARG A 220 0.31 -22.88 5.36
C ARG A 220 1.16 -23.04 6.62
N GLU A 221 2.29 -23.75 6.53
CA GLU A 221 3.16 -23.99 7.69
C GLU A 221 3.69 -22.64 8.21
N ALA A 222 4.17 -21.77 7.33
CA ALA A 222 4.60 -20.42 7.67
C ALA A 222 3.50 -19.56 8.32
N LEU A 223 2.23 -19.71 7.94
CA LEU A 223 1.11 -19.01 8.59
C LEU A 223 0.75 -19.59 9.96
N GLU A 224 0.80 -20.91 10.12
CA GLU A 224 0.56 -21.61 11.38
C GLU A 224 1.70 -21.37 12.39
N LEU A 225 2.95 -21.27 11.94
CA LEU A 225 4.13 -20.96 12.76
C LEU A 225 4.07 -19.58 13.42
N LEU A 226 3.34 -18.59 12.86
CA LEU A 226 3.09 -17.30 13.53
C LEU A 226 2.27 -17.44 14.82
N HIS A 227 1.46 -18.50 14.94
CA HIS A 227 0.72 -18.85 16.15
C HIS A 227 1.53 -19.83 17.02
N ALA A 228 2.06 -20.88 16.39
CA ALA A 228 2.69 -22.02 17.06
C ALA A 228 4.10 -21.73 17.61
N ALA A 229 5.03 -21.25 16.78
CA ALA A 229 6.45 -21.22 17.11
C ALA A 229 6.80 -20.09 18.09
N PRO A 230 7.65 -20.29 19.11
CA PRO A 230 7.99 -19.24 20.08
C PRO A 230 8.45 -17.94 19.41
N ALA A 231 8.03 -16.79 19.96
CA ALA A 231 8.28 -15.45 19.38
C ALA A 231 9.76 -15.08 19.17
N ASP A 232 10.68 -15.79 19.83
CA ASP A 232 12.14 -15.67 19.75
C ASP A 232 12.80 -16.74 18.85
N SER A 233 12.03 -17.72 18.36
CA SER A 233 12.53 -18.84 17.55
C SER A 233 12.93 -18.45 16.12
N GLN A 234 13.85 -19.22 15.55
CA GLN A 234 14.23 -19.10 14.14
C GLN A 234 13.05 -19.34 13.19
N ASP A 235 12.09 -20.18 13.58
CA ASP A 235 10.94 -20.57 12.77
C ASP A 235 9.89 -19.43 12.73
N PHE A 236 9.62 -18.79 13.88
CA PHE A 236 8.84 -17.55 13.91
C PHE A 236 9.53 -16.43 13.11
N ALA A 237 10.87 -16.35 13.14
CA ALA A 237 11.63 -15.40 12.32
C ALA A 237 11.65 -15.76 10.81
N ALA A 238 11.42 -17.03 10.44
CA ALA A 238 11.19 -17.44 9.04
C ALA A 238 9.77 -17.07 8.59
N ALA A 239 8.75 -17.44 9.37
CA ALA A 239 7.36 -17.07 9.15
C ALA A 239 7.15 -15.54 9.02
N THR A 240 7.79 -14.77 9.91
CA THR A 240 7.80 -13.29 9.88
C THR A 240 8.42 -12.73 8.60
N ARG A 241 9.46 -13.38 8.05
CA ARG A 241 10.03 -13.00 6.75
C ARG A 241 9.08 -13.33 5.61
N HIS A 242 8.37 -14.46 5.66
CA HIS A 242 7.39 -14.83 4.63
C HIS A 242 6.31 -13.75 4.46
N ILE A 243 5.66 -13.34 5.56
CA ILE A 243 4.61 -12.29 5.52
C ILE A 243 5.15 -10.86 5.32
N SER A 244 6.46 -10.65 5.20
CA SER A 244 7.06 -9.30 5.15
C SER A 244 6.74 -8.48 3.90
N CYS A 245 6.20 -9.12 2.85
CA CYS A 245 5.69 -8.48 1.63
C CYS A 245 4.28 -7.87 1.76
N LEU A 246 3.54 -8.13 2.86
CA LEU A 246 2.21 -7.54 3.16
C LEU A 246 2.32 -6.04 3.53
N GLN A 247 2.92 -5.24 2.64
CA GLN A 247 3.24 -3.85 2.89
C GLN A 247 2.08 -2.90 2.59
N VAL A 248 2.16 -1.76 3.27
CA VAL A 248 1.05 -0.92 3.69
C VAL A 248 0.07 -0.59 2.56
N TYR A 249 -1.17 -1.07 2.64
CA TYR A 249 -2.30 -0.51 1.86
C TYR A 249 -2.65 0.90 2.34
N ASP A 250 -2.42 1.16 3.63
CA ASP A 250 -3.17 2.16 4.34
C ASP A 250 -2.30 3.06 5.24
N ARG A 251 -2.14 4.34 4.84
CA ARG A 251 -1.54 5.38 5.68
C ARG A 251 -2.56 5.95 6.69
N ARG A 252 -3.81 5.45 6.76
CA ARG A 252 -4.83 5.94 7.71
C ARG A 252 -4.36 5.80 9.15
N ARG A 253 -4.59 6.84 9.94
CA ARG A 253 -4.22 6.94 11.37
C ARG A 253 -5.19 6.17 12.29
N GLY A 254 -5.81 5.08 11.81
CA GLY A 254 -7.00 4.45 12.42
C GLY A 254 -6.76 3.71 13.75
N GLY A 255 -5.49 3.48 14.12
CA GLY A 255 -5.13 2.76 15.34
C GLY A 255 -4.98 1.24 15.16
N SER A 256 -5.51 0.65 14.09
CA SER A 256 -5.12 -0.70 13.69
C SER A 256 -3.63 -0.78 13.36
N ARG A 257 -3.01 -1.96 13.47
CA ARG A 257 -1.61 -2.19 13.07
C ARG A 257 -1.50 -3.34 12.07
N LEU A 258 -0.43 -3.33 11.29
CA LEU A 258 -0.19 -4.34 10.26
C LEU A 258 0.46 -5.58 10.87
N LEU A 259 0.00 -6.77 10.47
CA LEU A 259 0.53 -8.07 10.91
C LEU A 259 2.08 -8.14 10.84
N PRO A 260 2.75 -7.72 9.75
CA PRO A 260 4.22 -7.83 9.68
C PRO A 260 4.96 -6.81 10.54
N LEU A 261 4.34 -5.65 10.86
CA LEU A 261 4.96 -4.67 11.76
C LEU A 261 4.92 -5.16 13.21
N LEU A 262 3.85 -5.83 13.61
CA LEU A 262 3.78 -6.50 14.92
C LEU A 262 4.75 -7.68 14.96
N ALA A 263 4.75 -8.55 13.94
CA ALA A 263 5.68 -9.68 13.85
C ALA A 263 7.16 -9.24 13.93
N ARG A 264 7.53 -8.14 13.24
CA ARG A 264 8.91 -7.63 13.19
C ARG A 264 9.36 -6.88 14.44
N HIS A 265 8.46 -6.23 15.18
CA HIS A 265 8.84 -5.29 16.25
C HIS A 265 8.30 -5.65 17.64
N HIS A 266 7.23 -6.45 17.70
CA HIS A 266 6.54 -6.88 18.92
C HIS A 266 6.06 -8.34 18.79
N PRO A 267 6.96 -9.31 18.47
CA PRO A 267 6.58 -10.67 18.12
C PRO A 267 5.79 -11.38 19.23
N ALA A 268 6.18 -11.18 20.50
CA ALA A 268 5.47 -11.70 21.65
C ALA A 268 4.05 -11.16 21.79
N LEU A 269 3.82 -9.87 21.50
CA LEU A 269 2.47 -9.27 21.48
C LEU A 269 1.63 -9.86 20.34
N LEU A 270 2.20 -10.04 19.14
CA LEU A 270 1.47 -10.67 18.03
C LEU A 270 1.05 -12.10 18.40
N GLN A 271 1.99 -12.89 18.94
CA GLN A 271 1.72 -14.26 19.36
C GLN A 271 0.67 -14.32 20.48
N ALA A 272 0.73 -13.42 21.47
CA ALA A 272 -0.27 -13.35 22.52
C ALA A 272 -1.67 -12.97 21.99
N VAL A 273 -1.73 -12.00 21.06
CA VAL A 273 -2.98 -11.62 20.36
C VAL A 273 -3.54 -12.80 19.56
N LEU A 274 -2.71 -13.50 18.77
CA LEU A 274 -3.13 -14.66 17.98
C LEU A 274 -3.63 -15.81 18.88
N ARG A 275 -2.89 -16.16 19.94
CA ARG A 275 -3.26 -17.25 20.86
C ARG A 275 -4.46 -16.92 21.78
N ARG A 276 -4.76 -15.65 22.03
CA ARG A 276 -6.00 -15.22 22.72
C ARG A 276 -7.20 -15.17 21.77
N SER A 277 -6.98 -15.01 20.47
CA SER A 277 -8.02 -14.91 19.44
C SER A 277 -8.39 -16.27 18.82
N PHE A 278 -7.42 -17.19 18.70
CA PHE A 278 -7.55 -18.49 18.06
C PHE A 278 -6.97 -19.59 18.95
N THR A 279 -7.73 -20.66 19.21
CA THR A 279 -7.36 -21.75 20.13
C THR A 279 -6.17 -22.58 19.65
N SER A 280 -6.03 -22.76 18.33
CA SER A 280 -4.94 -23.52 17.70
C SER A 280 -4.44 -22.83 16.42
N PRO A 281 -3.26 -23.23 15.89
CA PRO A 281 -2.79 -22.75 14.59
C PRO A 281 -3.76 -23.09 13.44
N GLY A 282 -4.43 -24.24 13.54
CA GLY A 282 -5.43 -24.68 12.56
C GLY A 282 -6.68 -23.78 12.55
N ASP A 283 -7.11 -23.28 13.70
CA ASP A 283 -8.25 -22.33 13.78
C ASP A 283 -7.89 -20.98 13.15
N TRP A 284 -6.66 -20.53 13.37
CA TRP A 284 -6.11 -19.33 12.73
C TRP A 284 -6.05 -19.47 11.20
N TYR A 285 -5.51 -20.59 10.69
CA TYR A 285 -5.47 -20.85 9.25
C TYR A 285 -6.88 -21.05 8.65
N GLY A 286 -7.78 -21.72 9.38
CA GLY A 286 -9.18 -21.89 8.98
C GLY A 286 -9.92 -20.56 8.83
N TRP A 287 -9.77 -19.65 9.80
CA TRP A 287 -10.33 -18.30 9.72
C TRP A 287 -9.75 -17.48 8.56
N LEU A 288 -8.46 -17.62 8.26
CA LEU A 288 -7.86 -17.01 7.07
C LEU A 288 -8.45 -17.57 5.76
N ALA A 289 -8.71 -18.89 5.71
CA ALA A 289 -9.32 -19.54 4.55
C ALA A 289 -10.78 -19.13 4.36
N GLU A 290 -11.56 -18.98 5.44
CA GLU A 290 -12.90 -18.37 5.40
C GLU A 290 -12.87 -16.94 4.86
N CYS A 291 -11.93 -16.11 5.34
CA CYS A 291 -11.77 -14.74 4.85
C CYS A 291 -11.44 -14.72 3.35
N ALA A 292 -10.59 -15.63 2.89
CA ALA A 292 -10.25 -15.76 1.47
C ALA A 292 -11.46 -16.20 0.61
N ALA A 293 -12.23 -17.20 1.05
CA ALA A 293 -13.42 -17.66 0.35
C ALA A 293 -14.53 -16.59 0.31
N TYR A 294 -14.72 -15.86 1.41
CA TYR A 294 -15.68 -14.75 1.50
C TYR A 294 -15.31 -13.59 0.57
N VAL A 295 -14.02 -13.25 0.46
CA VAL A 295 -13.55 -12.22 -0.49
C VAL A 295 -13.66 -12.71 -1.94
N GLU A 296 -13.32 -13.97 -2.23
CA GLU A 296 -13.46 -14.54 -3.58
C GLU A 296 -14.92 -14.56 -4.05
N ALA A 297 -15.86 -14.94 -3.18
CA ALA A 297 -17.30 -14.85 -3.46
C ALA A 297 -17.74 -13.40 -3.73
N GLY A 298 -17.25 -12.43 -2.95
CA GLY A 298 -17.54 -11.01 -3.16
C GLY A 298 -16.95 -10.43 -4.45
N LEU A 299 -15.83 -10.97 -4.95
CA LEU A 299 -15.25 -10.61 -6.26
C LEU A 299 -16.06 -11.21 -7.41
N VAL A 300 -16.54 -12.45 -7.28
CA VAL A 300 -17.44 -13.10 -8.25
C VAL A 300 -18.77 -12.33 -8.34
N GLU A 301 -19.36 -11.98 -7.19
CA GLU A 301 -20.57 -11.14 -7.07
C GLU A 301 -20.43 -9.80 -7.81
N ALA A 302 -19.35 -9.05 -7.55
CA ALA A 302 -19.10 -7.76 -8.20
C ALA A 302 -18.93 -7.90 -9.72
N ARG A 303 -18.10 -8.85 -10.16
CA ARG A 303 -17.87 -9.14 -11.57
C ARG A 303 -19.17 -9.50 -12.29
N ASP A 304 -20.00 -10.36 -11.69
CA ASP A 304 -21.22 -10.84 -12.34
C ASP A 304 -22.32 -9.76 -12.35
N ALA A 305 -22.28 -8.79 -11.42
CA ALA A 305 -23.04 -7.54 -11.54
C ALA A 305 -22.55 -6.66 -12.71
N HIS A 306 -21.23 -6.44 -12.87
CA HIS A 306 -20.67 -5.69 -14.00
C HIS A 306 -21.00 -6.33 -15.36
N ARG A 307 -20.93 -7.66 -15.44
CA ARG A 307 -21.31 -8.46 -16.62
C ARG A 307 -22.82 -8.39 -16.89
N GLY A 308 -23.64 -8.53 -15.85
CA GLY A 308 -25.10 -8.46 -15.93
C GLY A 308 -25.63 -7.08 -16.34
N GLY A 309 -24.89 -6.01 -16.02
CA GLY A 309 -25.25 -4.63 -16.33
C GLY A 309 -25.39 -4.29 -17.82
N GLY A 310 -24.81 -5.08 -18.74
CA GLY A 310 -25.08 -4.90 -20.16
C GLY A 310 -24.06 -5.52 -21.11
N CYS A 311 -24.08 -6.85 -21.25
CA CYS A 311 -23.30 -7.57 -22.27
C CYS A 311 -23.76 -7.27 -23.72
N SER A 312 -23.49 -6.05 -24.21
CA SER A 312 -23.28 -5.83 -25.64
C SER A 312 -21.85 -6.27 -25.96
N ALA A 313 -21.69 -7.46 -26.53
CA ALA A 313 -20.40 -7.94 -26.99
C ALA A 313 -19.76 -6.97 -27.99
N VAL A 314 -18.42 -6.99 -28.08
CA VAL A 314 -17.60 -6.17 -29.00
C VAL A 314 -18.25 -6.14 -30.39
N PRO A 315 -18.48 -4.96 -31.01
CA PRO A 315 -19.44 -4.79 -32.09
C PRO A 315 -19.11 -5.66 -33.32
N SER A 316 -19.79 -6.80 -33.38
CA SER A 316 -19.89 -7.67 -34.56
C SER A 316 -21.31 -7.52 -35.12
N CYS A 317 -21.42 -7.40 -36.44
CA CYS A 317 -22.60 -6.82 -37.09
C CYS A 317 -23.81 -7.76 -37.16
N ALA A 318 -24.56 -7.89 -36.06
CA ALA A 318 -25.85 -8.58 -36.02
C ALA A 318 -26.85 -7.88 -35.09
N SER A 319 -28.01 -7.47 -35.62
CA SER A 319 -29.10 -6.92 -34.82
C SER A 319 -29.88 -8.03 -34.10
N SER A 320 -29.97 -7.95 -32.77
CA SER A 320 -30.89 -8.75 -31.95
C SER A 320 -31.78 -7.84 -31.11
N VAL A 321 -33.09 -8.10 -31.10
CA VAL A 321 -34.07 -7.31 -30.34
C VAL A 321 -34.21 -7.92 -28.94
N HIS A 322 -33.53 -7.32 -27.96
CA HIS A 322 -33.66 -7.69 -26.55
C HIS A 322 -34.56 -6.72 -25.79
N VAL A 323 -35.33 -7.27 -24.85
CA VAL A 323 -36.23 -6.49 -23.98
C VAL A 323 -35.39 -5.63 -23.03
N ALA A 324 -35.54 -4.31 -23.14
CA ALA A 324 -34.71 -3.37 -22.40
C ALA A 324 -35.13 -3.27 -20.92
N THR A 325 -34.30 -3.84 -20.03
CA THR A 325 -34.05 -3.22 -18.72
C THR A 325 -33.32 -1.89 -18.95
N ASN A 326 -33.66 -0.83 -18.20
CA ASN A 326 -33.06 0.51 -18.34
C ASN A 326 -31.60 0.62 -17.85
N ALA A 327 -30.82 -0.45 -17.94
CA ALA A 327 -29.39 -0.40 -17.69
C ALA A 327 -28.67 0.26 -18.88
N GLU A 328 -27.81 1.23 -18.62
CA GLU A 328 -26.92 1.77 -19.64
C GLU A 328 -25.96 0.66 -20.13
N PRO A 329 -25.70 0.51 -21.43
CA PRO A 329 -24.75 -0.47 -21.92
C PRO A 329 -23.35 -0.18 -21.35
N VAL A 330 -22.59 -1.23 -21.03
CA VAL A 330 -21.22 -1.12 -20.49
C VAL A 330 -20.29 -2.04 -21.30
N HIS A 331 -19.15 -1.51 -21.72
CA HIS A 331 -18.08 -2.30 -22.33
C HIS A 331 -17.25 -2.97 -21.23
N PHE A 332 -17.72 -4.12 -20.76
CA PHE A 332 -17.03 -4.97 -19.78
C PHE A 332 -16.03 -5.93 -20.44
N ALA A 333 -14.83 -6.05 -19.88
CA ALA A 333 -13.84 -7.07 -20.26
C ALA A 333 -13.14 -7.70 -19.03
N GLU A 334 -13.29 -9.02 -18.87
CA GLU A 334 -12.58 -9.82 -17.87
C GLU A 334 -11.17 -10.19 -18.38
N CYS A 335 -10.17 -10.15 -17.49
CA CYS A 335 -8.77 -10.44 -17.79
C CYS A 335 -8.24 -11.58 -16.92
N ASP A 336 -7.93 -12.73 -17.53
CA ASP A 336 -7.42 -13.92 -16.81
C ASP A 336 -5.97 -13.83 -16.35
N THR A 337 -5.23 -12.80 -16.76
CA THR A 337 -3.86 -12.55 -16.30
C THR A 337 -3.58 -11.07 -16.11
N MET A 338 -2.66 -10.75 -15.21
CA MET A 338 -2.16 -9.36 -15.05
C MET A 338 -1.48 -8.81 -16.34
N SER A 339 -0.94 -9.67 -17.22
CA SER A 339 -0.50 -9.24 -18.56
C SER A 339 -1.70 -8.81 -19.41
N ALA A 340 -2.76 -9.63 -19.49
CA ALA A 340 -3.95 -9.30 -20.26
C ALA A 340 -4.62 -8.01 -19.76
N MET A 341 -4.61 -7.74 -18.45
CA MET A 341 -5.03 -6.47 -17.87
C MET A 341 -4.18 -5.30 -18.39
N ALA A 342 -2.84 -5.41 -18.30
CA ALA A 342 -1.93 -4.39 -18.84
C ALA A 342 -2.11 -4.17 -20.35
N ASP A 343 -2.30 -5.24 -21.12
CA ASP A 343 -2.48 -5.22 -22.57
C ASP A 343 -3.85 -4.62 -22.97
N HIS A 344 -4.90 -4.77 -22.15
CA HIS A 344 -6.19 -4.08 -22.35
C HIS A 344 -6.11 -2.60 -21.93
N LEU A 345 -5.52 -2.28 -20.78
CA LEU A 345 -5.30 -0.90 -20.32
C LEU A 345 -4.49 -0.09 -21.34
N ASN A 346 -3.41 -0.67 -21.88
CA ASN A 346 -2.58 0.01 -22.88
C ASN A 346 -3.36 0.25 -24.19
N ARG A 347 -4.17 -0.72 -24.64
CA ARG A 347 -5.06 -0.53 -25.81
C ARG A 347 -6.13 0.55 -25.56
N LEU A 348 -6.72 0.60 -24.37
CA LEU A 348 -7.66 1.65 -23.97
C LEU A 348 -6.97 3.03 -24.00
N TRP A 349 -5.80 3.16 -23.37
CA TRP A 349 -5.02 4.41 -23.35
C TRP A 349 -4.59 4.87 -24.75
N CYS A 350 -4.17 3.93 -25.61
CA CYS A 350 -3.88 4.23 -27.02
C CYS A 350 -5.13 4.66 -27.80
N SER A 351 -6.30 4.05 -27.57
CA SER A 351 -7.55 4.44 -28.24
C SER A 351 -7.99 5.86 -27.87
N LEU A 352 -7.84 6.24 -26.59
CA LEU A 352 -8.04 7.61 -26.12
C LEU A 352 -7.12 8.57 -26.87
N ARG A 353 -5.82 8.27 -26.99
CA ARG A 353 -4.90 9.12 -27.75
C ARG A 353 -5.29 9.24 -29.23
N CYS A 354 -5.54 8.11 -29.91
CA CYS A 354 -5.82 8.12 -31.35
C CYS A 354 -7.10 8.91 -31.71
N ALA A 355 -8.10 8.93 -30.82
CA ALA A 355 -9.31 9.74 -31.00
C ALA A 355 -9.04 11.26 -30.96
N ALA A 356 -7.88 11.71 -30.47
CA ALA A 356 -7.49 13.13 -30.47
C ALA A 356 -6.83 13.56 -31.79
N ASP A 357 -6.14 12.64 -32.47
CA ASP A 357 -5.44 12.90 -33.74
C ASP A 357 -6.38 13.03 -34.94
N THR A 358 -7.56 12.39 -34.91
CA THR A 358 -8.54 12.40 -36.00
C THR A 358 -9.26 13.74 -36.23
N GLY A 359 -9.04 14.75 -35.37
CA GLY A 359 -9.56 16.11 -35.52
C GLY A 359 -8.72 16.98 -36.46
N ALA A 360 -8.70 16.64 -37.76
CA ALA A 360 -7.71 17.12 -38.75
C ALA A 360 -7.49 18.65 -38.82
N ASP A 361 -8.53 19.47 -38.70
CA ASP A 361 -8.49 20.92 -38.98
C ASP A 361 -8.42 21.83 -37.75
N ALA A 362 -8.14 21.31 -36.55
CA ALA A 362 -8.19 22.07 -35.30
C ALA A 362 -6.80 22.60 -34.85
N PRO A 363 -6.50 23.91 -34.95
CA PRO A 363 -5.16 24.46 -34.68
C PRO A 363 -4.75 24.52 -33.19
N GLN A 364 -5.55 23.99 -32.27
CA GLN A 364 -5.18 23.80 -30.87
C GLN A 364 -5.68 22.44 -30.37
N ARG A 365 -4.80 21.44 -30.41
CA ARG A 365 -5.01 20.10 -29.85
C ARG A 365 -5.14 20.16 -28.32
N SER A 366 -6.35 20.33 -27.81
CA SER A 366 -6.62 20.06 -26.39
C SER A 366 -6.73 18.55 -26.20
N GLY A 367 -5.62 17.91 -25.81
CA GLY A 367 -5.57 16.48 -25.50
C GLY A 367 -6.57 16.07 -24.42
N PHE A 368 -6.93 14.78 -24.40
CA PHE A 368 -7.92 14.26 -23.46
C PHE A 368 -7.46 14.41 -22.01
N LYS A 369 -8.44 14.71 -21.15
CA LYS A 369 -8.26 14.77 -19.71
C LYS A 369 -8.97 13.59 -19.10
N VAL A 370 -8.19 12.75 -18.42
CA VAL A 370 -8.69 11.67 -17.58
C VAL A 370 -8.58 12.16 -16.14
N TYR A 371 -9.68 12.18 -15.41
CA TYR A 371 -9.76 12.67 -14.03
C TYR A 371 -9.73 11.50 -13.05
N ALA A 372 -8.94 11.65 -11.98
CA ALA A 372 -8.76 10.66 -10.91
C ALA A 372 -8.97 11.31 -9.53
N TYR A 373 -9.36 10.52 -8.52
CA TYR A 373 -9.67 11.04 -7.17
C TYR A 373 -8.50 10.90 -6.19
N GLY A 374 -7.37 11.51 -6.56
CA GLY A 374 -6.13 11.49 -5.80
C GLY A 374 -4.94 11.04 -6.65
N SER A 375 -3.77 10.99 -6.02
CA SER A 375 -2.48 10.70 -6.68
C SER A 375 -1.96 9.27 -6.51
N ARG A 376 -2.78 8.36 -5.96
CA ARG A 376 -2.41 6.92 -5.85
C ARG A 376 -2.50 6.21 -7.20
N ASP A 377 -3.51 6.60 -7.96
CA ASP A 377 -4.01 5.96 -9.18
C ASP A 377 -2.93 5.96 -10.26
N GLU A 378 -2.21 7.08 -10.43
CA GLU A 378 -1.09 7.25 -11.36
C GLU A 378 0.00 6.19 -11.14
N GLY A 379 0.39 5.94 -9.89
CA GLY A 379 1.47 5.00 -9.55
C GLY A 379 1.10 3.54 -9.85
N ALA A 380 -0.15 3.15 -9.61
CA ALA A 380 -0.64 1.81 -9.94
C ALA A 380 -0.87 1.63 -11.44
N LEU A 381 -1.44 2.64 -12.12
CA LEU A 381 -1.64 2.65 -13.57
C LEU A 381 -0.31 2.54 -14.32
N SER A 382 0.67 3.38 -13.96
CA SER A 382 2.02 3.39 -14.55
C SER A 382 2.74 2.04 -14.36
N ARG A 383 2.73 1.48 -13.14
CA ARG A 383 3.30 0.14 -12.87
C ARG A 383 2.61 -0.96 -13.67
N THR A 384 1.29 -0.87 -13.89
CA THR A 384 0.54 -1.87 -14.65
C THR A 384 0.81 -1.76 -16.15
N LEU A 385 0.74 -0.56 -16.72
CA LEU A 385 1.06 -0.32 -18.14
C LEU A 385 2.49 -0.75 -18.49
N THR A 386 3.45 -0.55 -17.58
CA THR A 386 4.85 -0.99 -17.73
C THR A 386 4.97 -2.49 -18.05
N LEU A 387 4.05 -3.34 -17.54
CA LEU A 387 4.05 -4.79 -17.80
C LEU A 387 3.78 -5.14 -19.27
N SER A 388 3.01 -4.32 -20.00
CA SER A 388 2.79 -4.54 -21.44
C SER A 388 4.05 -4.28 -22.27
N PHE A 389 4.87 -3.31 -21.85
CA PHE A 389 6.11 -2.94 -22.54
C PHE A 389 7.26 -3.93 -22.29
N THR A 390 7.39 -4.51 -21.09
CA THR A 390 8.45 -5.49 -20.81
C THR A 390 8.31 -6.75 -21.66
N ARG A 391 7.07 -7.20 -21.90
CA ARG A 391 6.77 -8.39 -22.71
C ARG A 391 7.24 -8.30 -24.16
N ALA A 392 7.21 -7.09 -24.75
CA ALA A 392 7.72 -6.86 -26.09
C ALA A 392 9.24 -7.17 -26.17
N SER A 393 10.02 -6.61 -25.24
CA SER A 393 11.47 -6.80 -25.16
C SER A 393 11.88 -8.25 -24.87
N SER A 394 11.14 -8.97 -24.01
CA SER A 394 11.47 -10.36 -23.64
C SER A 394 11.25 -11.37 -24.77
N SER A 395 10.42 -11.07 -25.77
CA SER A 395 10.13 -11.98 -26.89
C SER A 395 11.36 -12.31 -27.76
N LEU A 396 12.35 -11.41 -27.81
CA LEU A 396 13.61 -11.59 -28.54
C LEU A 396 14.67 -12.39 -27.78
N ALA A 397 14.43 -12.78 -26.52
CA ALA A 397 15.46 -13.33 -25.63
C ALA A 397 15.13 -14.70 -24.99
N LEU A 398 13.93 -15.27 -25.21
CA LEU A 398 13.47 -16.48 -24.50
C LEU A 398 13.22 -17.71 -25.40
N SER A 399 13.56 -17.65 -26.68
CA SER A 399 13.29 -18.73 -27.66
C SER A 399 14.42 -19.78 -27.78
N SER A 400 15.32 -19.89 -26.80
CA SER A 400 16.52 -20.75 -26.90
C SER A 400 16.95 -21.45 -25.59
N LEU A 401 16.01 -21.77 -24.69
CA LEU A 401 16.25 -22.67 -23.55
C LEU A 401 15.31 -23.89 -23.57
N SER A 402 15.58 -24.80 -24.50
CA SER A 402 15.07 -26.18 -24.41
C SER A 402 15.90 -26.97 -23.38
N PRO A 403 15.30 -27.87 -22.58
CA PRO A 403 16.03 -28.68 -21.61
C PRO A 403 16.90 -29.75 -22.32
N PRO A 404 18.17 -29.95 -21.91
CA PRO A 404 18.96 -31.09 -22.36
C PRO A 404 18.45 -32.39 -21.71
N PRO A 405 18.63 -33.56 -22.36
CA PRO A 405 18.19 -34.85 -21.81
C PRO A 405 19.05 -35.30 -20.62
N THR A 406 18.45 -36.10 -19.74
CA THR A 406 19.10 -36.68 -18.57
C THR A 406 20.09 -37.80 -18.94
N GLY A 407 21.36 -37.66 -18.55
CA GLY A 407 22.34 -38.75 -18.61
C GLY A 407 23.77 -38.27 -18.33
N GLY A 408 24.34 -38.64 -17.17
CA GLY A 408 25.73 -38.30 -16.82
C GLY A 408 26.06 -38.59 -15.36
N THR A 409 26.94 -39.55 -15.09
CA THR A 409 27.32 -40.02 -13.74
C THR A 409 28.62 -39.41 -13.22
N GLY A 410 28.68 -39.10 -11.93
CA GLY A 410 29.93 -38.87 -11.16
C GLY A 410 29.97 -37.53 -10.42
N GLY A 411 30.60 -37.46 -9.23
CA GLY A 411 30.76 -36.16 -8.55
C GLY A 411 31.08 -36.09 -7.04
N VAL A 412 31.11 -37.20 -6.30
CA VAL A 412 31.86 -37.38 -5.02
C VAL A 412 31.83 -36.24 -3.96
N SER A 413 31.08 -36.48 -2.86
CA SER A 413 31.35 -35.93 -1.51
C SER A 413 31.10 -34.40 -1.32
N ARG A 414 30.98 -33.84 -0.10
CA ARG A 414 31.08 -34.39 1.27
C ARG A 414 30.30 -33.51 2.25
N PHE A 415 29.42 -34.07 3.10
CA PHE A 415 29.22 -33.69 4.52
C PHE A 415 28.15 -34.59 5.16
N SER A 416 28.40 -35.05 6.38
CA SER A 416 27.45 -35.87 7.16
C SER A 416 27.35 -35.33 8.59
N PRO A 417 26.15 -35.08 9.13
CA PRO A 417 25.98 -34.80 10.55
C PRO A 417 26.11 -36.09 11.38
N SER A 418 26.69 -36.01 12.56
CA SER A 418 26.96 -37.18 13.42
C SER A 418 26.20 -37.11 14.75
N ARG A 419 25.50 -38.21 15.07
CA ARG A 419 25.09 -38.70 16.41
C ARG A 419 24.39 -37.73 17.38
N ARG A 420 23.11 -38.01 17.63
CA ARG A 420 22.54 -37.95 19.00
C ARG A 420 22.89 -39.25 19.75
N PRO A 421 23.04 -39.26 21.09
CA PRO A 421 23.08 -40.48 21.90
C PRO A 421 21.68 -41.05 22.16
N GLN A 422 21.59 -42.35 22.44
CA GLN A 422 20.38 -43.05 22.91
C GLN A 422 20.42 -43.27 24.42
N MET A 423 19.26 -43.52 25.03
CA MET A 423 19.11 -44.27 26.28
C MET A 423 18.06 -45.38 26.08
N CYS A 424 18.15 -46.48 26.84
CA CYS A 424 17.40 -47.72 26.59
C CYS A 424 16.71 -48.30 27.83
N ALA A 425 15.46 -48.73 27.67
CA ALA A 425 14.75 -49.81 28.39
C ALA A 425 13.47 -50.11 27.57
N ALA A 426 13.07 -51.34 27.16
CA ALA A 426 12.96 -52.65 27.82
C ALA A 426 11.83 -52.69 28.87
N ALA A 427 10.87 -53.63 28.88
CA ALA A 427 10.43 -54.66 27.91
C ALA A 427 8.94 -55.01 28.21
N SER A 428 8.09 -55.56 27.34
CA SER A 428 8.08 -57.00 26.97
C SER A 428 7.00 -57.34 25.90
N ALA A 429 7.34 -58.32 25.05
CA ALA A 429 6.56 -59.43 24.49
C ALA A 429 5.04 -59.51 24.83
N THR A 430 4.09 -59.73 23.92
CA THR A 430 3.99 -60.68 22.75
C THR A 430 2.89 -60.18 21.78
N ALA A 431 2.63 -60.66 20.54
CA ALA A 431 3.24 -61.56 19.52
C ALA A 431 2.51 -61.22 18.15
N THR A 432 2.60 -61.88 16.98
CA THR A 432 3.04 -63.24 16.56
C THR A 432 3.68 -63.25 15.15
N ALA A 433 2.99 -63.75 14.11
CA ALA A 433 3.39 -63.83 12.69
C ALA A 433 2.16 -63.46 11.80
N THR A 434 2.21 -63.20 10.49
CA THR A 434 3.11 -63.67 9.39
C THR A 434 3.38 -62.58 8.32
N ASP A 435 4.33 -62.86 7.41
CA ASP A 435 4.72 -62.03 6.26
C ASP A 435 3.58 -61.61 5.30
N THR A 436 3.63 -60.34 4.83
CA THR A 436 3.93 -60.04 3.41
C THR A 436 4.26 -58.54 3.19
N THR A 437 5.15 -58.26 2.25
CA THR A 437 5.40 -56.91 1.66
C THR A 437 5.24 -57.05 0.11
N PRO A 438 4.86 -56.00 -0.65
CA PRO A 438 5.56 -54.70 -0.81
C PRO A 438 4.74 -53.51 -0.26
N SER A 439 5.30 -52.39 0.21
CA SER A 439 6.23 -51.44 -0.43
C SER A 439 5.60 -50.52 -1.48
N SER A 440 4.95 -49.44 -1.01
CA SER A 440 4.68 -48.22 -1.79
C SER A 440 4.67 -46.99 -0.86
N SER A 441 5.81 -46.34 -0.69
CA SER A 441 5.88 -45.06 0.04
C SER A 441 5.30 -43.93 -0.84
N PRO A 442 4.45 -43.03 -0.30
CA PRO A 442 4.11 -41.80 -1.01
C PRO A 442 5.37 -40.94 -1.19
N ALA A 443 5.40 -40.14 -2.26
CA ALA A 443 6.49 -39.22 -2.53
C ALA A 443 6.38 -37.97 -1.66
N GLU A 444 7.49 -37.60 -1.02
CA GLU A 444 7.66 -36.34 -0.30
C GLU A 444 7.65 -35.16 -1.31
N PRO A 445 6.82 -34.12 -1.13
CA PRO A 445 6.75 -33.02 -2.07
C PRO A 445 8.02 -32.15 -1.98
N ALA A 446 8.72 -32.01 -3.11
CA ALA A 446 9.97 -31.26 -3.16
C ALA A 446 9.77 -29.79 -2.74
N ALA A 447 10.52 -29.35 -1.73
CA ALA A 447 10.50 -27.97 -1.25
C ALA A 447 10.86 -26.99 -2.38
N LEU A 448 10.01 -25.98 -2.59
CA LEU A 448 10.26 -24.92 -3.58
C LEU A 448 11.51 -24.11 -3.19
N PRO A 449 12.34 -23.69 -4.17
CA PRO A 449 13.49 -22.84 -3.87
C PRO A 449 13.02 -21.50 -3.28
N PRO A 450 13.74 -20.93 -2.30
CA PRO A 450 13.38 -19.64 -1.73
C PRO A 450 13.41 -18.56 -2.81
N PHE A 451 12.33 -17.77 -2.90
CA PHE A 451 12.28 -16.64 -3.82
C PHE A 451 13.48 -15.70 -3.57
N PRO A 452 14.27 -15.35 -4.60
CA PRO A 452 15.30 -14.35 -4.43
C PRO A 452 14.62 -13.03 -4.05
N ALA A 453 15.04 -12.43 -2.92
CA ALA A 453 14.56 -11.12 -2.54
C ALA A 453 14.89 -10.14 -3.68
N ALA A 454 13.86 -9.55 -4.28
CA ALA A 454 14.01 -8.71 -5.46
C ALA A 454 14.98 -7.57 -5.14
N ALA A 455 16.16 -7.59 -5.76
CA ALA A 455 17.11 -6.49 -5.67
C ALA A 455 16.41 -5.20 -6.13
N PRO A 456 16.61 -4.06 -5.46
CA PRO A 456 16.00 -2.81 -5.89
C PRO A 456 16.48 -2.50 -7.31
N VAL A 457 15.57 -2.65 -8.27
CA VAL A 457 15.86 -2.47 -9.70
C VAL A 457 16.40 -1.05 -9.88
N GLN A 458 17.67 -0.93 -10.24
CA GLN A 458 18.29 0.36 -10.51
C GLN A 458 17.49 1.06 -11.60
N SER A 459 17.07 2.28 -11.33
CA SER A 459 16.09 2.98 -12.15
C SER A 459 16.68 3.43 -13.48
N SER A 460 16.69 2.52 -14.46
CA SER A 460 16.43 2.93 -15.84
C SER A 460 15.16 3.79 -15.83
N PRO A 461 15.12 4.91 -16.59
CA PRO A 461 13.90 5.72 -16.65
C PRO A 461 12.75 4.82 -17.10
N LEU A 462 11.66 4.79 -16.32
CA LEU A 462 10.45 4.09 -16.75
C LEU A 462 10.03 4.61 -18.12
N PRO A 463 9.40 3.79 -18.98
CA PRO A 463 8.67 4.32 -20.11
C PRO A 463 7.60 5.27 -19.54
N THR A 464 7.83 6.58 -19.71
CA THR A 464 6.90 7.60 -19.24
C THR A 464 5.55 7.36 -19.90
N LEU A 465 4.46 7.47 -19.12
CA LEU A 465 3.09 7.52 -19.64
C LEU A 465 3.07 8.38 -20.92
N PRO A 466 2.56 7.87 -22.07
CA PRO A 466 2.60 8.59 -23.33
C PRO A 466 2.06 10.01 -23.16
N SER A 467 2.90 11.01 -23.48
CA SER A 467 2.81 12.40 -23.01
C SER A 467 1.50 13.13 -23.33
N ASP A 468 0.67 12.53 -24.18
CA ASP A 468 -0.50 13.09 -24.84
C ASP A 468 -1.81 12.89 -24.05
N VAL A 469 -1.81 12.00 -23.05
CA VAL A 469 -2.98 11.69 -22.20
C VAL A 469 -2.68 12.08 -20.76
N HIS A 470 -3.26 13.18 -20.30
CA HIS A 470 -3.02 13.70 -18.95
C HIS A 470 -4.02 13.12 -17.94
N LEU A 471 -3.50 12.36 -16.99
CA LEU A 471 -4.21 12.04 -15.75
C LEU A 471 -4.19 13.27 -14.83
N VAL A 472 -5.35 13.65 -14.30
CA VAL A 472 -5.53 14.86 -13.50
C VAL A 472 -6.14 14.51 -12.16
N ASP A 473 -5.35 14.65 -11.09
CA ASP A 473 -5.84 14.57 -9.71
C ASP A 473 -6.81 15.73 -9.45
N VAL A 474 -8.09 15.40 -9.34
CA VAL A 474 -9.20 16.33 -9.07
C VAL A 474 -9.01 17.06 -7.75
N THR A 475 -8.45 16.39 -6.75
CA THR A 475 -8.33 16.91 -5.38
C THR A 475 -7.24 17.98 -5.25
N GLN A 476 -6.25 17.96 -6.16
CA GLN A 476 -5.20 18.99 -6.27
C GLN A 476 -5.58 20.15 -7.21
N HIS A 477 -6.66 20.02 -8.00
CA HIS A 477 -7.04 21.04 -8.97
C HIS A 477 -7.57 22.32 -8.26
N PRO A 478 -7.09 23.54 -8.58
CA PRO A 478 -7.44 24.76 -7.85
C PRO A 478 -8.96 25.00 -7.71
N LEU A 479 -9.73 24.73 -8.78
CA LEU A 479 -11.18 24.90 -8.78
C LEU A 479 -11.93 23.95 -7.83
N PHE A 480 -11.36 22.80 -7.45
CA PHE A 480 -11.93 21.93 -6.40
C PHE A 480 -11.91 22.62 -5.04
N ALA A 481 -10.79 23.30 -4.71
CA ALA A 481 -10.68 24.12 -3.52
C ALA A 481 -11.54 25.40 -3.62
N THR A 482 -11.59 26.08 -4.78
CA THR A 482 -12.42 27.28 -4.99
C THR A 482 -13.92 27.00 -4.90
N ALA A 483 -14.37 25.84 -5.40
CA ALA A 483 -15.74 25.37 -5.19
C ALA A 483 -15.99 24.86 -3.75
N GLY A 484 -15.00 24.96 -2.87
CA GLY A 484 -15.09 24.72 -1.43
C GLY A 484 -15.26 23.26 -1.04
N PHE A 485 -14.76 22.31 -1.83
CA PHE A 485 -14.77 20.89 -1.45
C PHE A 485 -13.74 20.59 -0.34
N VAL A 486 -12.65 21.37 -0.27
CA VAL A 486 -11.67 21.29 0.81
C VAL A 486 -12.10 22.19 1.97
N SER A 487 -12.34 21.60 3.15
CA SER A 487 -12.56 22.35 4.39
C SER A 487 -11.23 22.68 5.11
N PRO A 488 -11.12 23.83 5.79
CA PRO A 488 -10.05 24.07 6.74
C PRO A 488 -10.27 23.27 8.05
N PRO A 489 -9.22 22.74 8.70
CA PRO A 489 -7.84 22.63 8.22
C PRO A 489 -7.74 21.61 7.07
N LYS A 490 -6.94 21.94 6.04
CA LYS A 490 -6.86 21.29 4.70
C LYS A 490 -7.01 19.76 4.70
N ARG A 491 -8.24 19.25 4.82
CA ARG A 491 -8.57 17.83 4.81
C ARG A 491 -9.31 17.54 3.51
N MET A 492 -8.73 16.67 2.69
CA MET A 492 -9.41 16.15 1.50
C MET A 492 -10.68 15.39 1.95
N PRO A 493 -11.85 15.68 1.38
CA PRO A 493 -13.06 14.91 1.65
C PRO A 493 -12.94 13.50 1.05
N SER A 494 -13.76 12.56 1.53
CA SER A 494 -14.04 11.33 0.78
C SER A 494 -14.79 11.68 -0.51
N LEU A 495 -14.73 10.79 -1.51
CA LEU A 495 -15.51 10.95 -2.74
C LEU A 495 -17.01 11.07 -2.45
N LEU A 496 -17.52 10.33 -1.45
CA LEU A 496 -18.87 10.51 -0.90
C LEU A 496 -19.13 11.94 -0.42
N ALA A 497 -18.31 12.50 0.48
CA ALA A 497 -18.55 13.84 1.01
C ALA A 497 -18.42 14.93 -0.08
N ALA A 498 -17.71 14.66 -1.17
CA ALA A 498 -17.76 15.46 -2.38
C ALA A 498 -19.07 15.25 -3.16
N LEU A 499 -19.55 14.02 -3.34
CA LEU A 499 -20.82 13.71 -4.01
C LEU A 499 -22.04 14.31 -3.26
N GLU A 500 -22.08 14.23 -1.93
CA GLU A 500 -23.07 14.90 -1.06
C GLU A 500 -23.12 16.42 -1.27
N LYS A 501 -21.99 17.03 -1.65
CA LYS A 501 -21.93 18.45 -2.01
C LYS A 501 -22.37 18.69 -3.47
N ALA A 502 -21.97 17.81 -4.39
CA ALA A 502 -22.34 17.85 -5.79
C ALA A 502 -23.87 17.71 -5.99
N ALA A 503 -24.50 16.79 -5.24
CA ALA A 503 -25.94 16.53 -5.24
C ALA A 503 -26.82 17.76 -4.91
N ARG A 504 -26.26 18.78 -4.24
CA ARG A 504 -26.95 20.06 -3.97
C ARG A 504 -27.03 20.98 -5.20
N ARG A 505 -26.38 20.63 -6.31
CA ARG A 505 -26.21 21.45 -7.52
C ARG A 505 -26.42 20.69 -8.83
N ASP A 506 -26.37 19.36 -8.80
CA ASP A 506 -26.47 18.49 -9.97
C ASP A 506 -27.40 17.30 -9.70
N ALA A 507 -28.46 17.18 -10.49
CA ALA A 507 -29.45 16.12 -10.39
C ALA A 507 -28.87 14.73 -10.69
N ALA A 508 -27.83 14.63 -11.54
CA ALA A 508 -27.12 13.38 -11.77
C ALA A 508 -26.40 12.90 -10.49
N ALA A 509 -25.76 13.82 -9.77
CA ALA A 509 -25.12 13.54 -8.49
C ALA A 509 -26.15 13.16 -7.40
N ALA A 510 -27.32 13.81 -7.38
CA ALA A 510 -28.40 13.47 -6.46
C ALA A 510 -29.00 12.08 -6.75
N ALA A 511 -29.15 11.70 -8.03
CA ALA A 511 -29.59 10.36 -8.42
C ALA A 511 -28.60 9.28 -7.96
N LEU A 512 -27.31 9.44 -8.23
CA LEU A 512 -26.26 8.51 -7.77
C LEU A 512 -26.22 8.36 -6.25
N LEU A 513 -26.42 9.47 -5.51
CA LEU A 513 -26.44 9.47 -4.05
C LEU A 513 -27.68 8.76 -3.47
N SER A 514 -28.79 8.69 -4.22
CA SER A 514 -29.99 7.95 -3.80
C SER A 514 -29.88 6.43 -3.95
N SER A 515 -28.90 5.95 -4.72
CA SER A 515 -28.55 4.53 -4.88
C SER A 515 -27.03 4.35 -4.75
N PRO A 516 -26.47 4.40 -3.53
CA PRO A 516 -25.03 4.35 -3.32
C PRO A 516 -24.49 2.91 -3.44
N HIS A 517 -23.58 2.69 -4.39
CA HIS A 517 -22.85 1.43 -4.56
C HIS A 517 -21.39 1.63 -4.14
N TRP A 518 -21.11 1.44 -2.84
CA TRP A 518 -19.77 1.61 -2.29
C TRP A 518 -18.78 0.59 -2.87
N HIS A 519 -17.63 1.06 -3.36
CA HIS A 519 -16.60 0.20 -3.95
C HIS A 519 -17.05 -0.53 -5.23
N ASP A 520 -18.06 0.01 -5.92
CA ASP A 520 -18.28 -0.22 -7.35
C ASP A 520 -17.48 0.86 -8.12
N PRO A 521 -16.42 0.49 -8.88
CA PRO A 521 -15.61 1.48 -9.57
C PRO A 521 -16.40 2.22 -10.67
N LEU A 522 -17.48 1.64 -11.23
CA LEU A 522 -18.36 2.36 -12.16
C LEU A 522 -19.16 3.45 -11.42
N TRP A 523 -19.65 3.15 -10.21
CA TRP A 523 -20.34 4.13 -9.38
C TRP A 523 -19.38 5.24 -8.91
N ASP A 524 -18.19 4.88 -8.42
CA ASP A 524 -17.18 5.84 -7.97
C ASP A 524 -16.67 6.71 -9.15
N ALA A 525 -16.45 6.15 -10.35
CA ALA A 525 -16.12 6.93 -11.55
C ALA A 525 -17.27 7.87 -12.00
N LYS A 526 -18.54 7.43 -11.90
CA LYS A 526 -19.71 8.29 -12.17
C LYS A 526 -19.84 9.41 -11.12
N ALA A 527 -19.59 9.12 -9.84
CA ALA A 527 -19.56 10.11 -8.78
C ALA A 527 -18.44 11.14 -9.00
N LEU A 528 -17.26 10.68 -9.44
CA LEU A 528 -16.12 11.53 -9.78
C LEU A 528 -16.45 12.50 -10.93
N ALA A 529 -17.09 12.03 -12.01
CA ALA A 529 -17.56 12.89 -13.11
C ALA A 529 -18.50 14.02 -12.62
N CYS A 530 -19.44 13.69 -11.72
CA CYS A 530 -20.31 14.67 -11.07
C CYS A 530 -19.54 15.70 -10.22
N VAL A 531 -18.52 15.26 -9.48
CA VAL A 531 -17.63 16.13 -8.71
C VAL A 531 -16.78 17.03 -9.61
N CYS A 532 -16.23 16.53 -10.72
CA CYS A 532 -15.47 17.30 -11.71
C CYS A 532 -16.31 18.42 -12.35
N THR A 533 -17.58 18.15 -12.61
CA THR A 533 -18.49 19.12 -13.24
C THR A 533 -18.99 20.16 -12.24
N THR A 534 -19.43 19.75 -11.05
CA THR A 534 -19.94 20.68 -10.02
C THR A 534 -18.87 21.57 -9.39
N SER A 535 -17.59 21.20 -9.50
CA SER A 535 -16.43 22.03 -9.17
C SER A 535 -15.97 22.96 -10.31
N GLY A 536 -16.54 22.85 -11.51
CA GLY A 536 -16.19 23.69 -12.67
C GLY A 536 -14.82 23.39 -13.29
N ILE A 537 -14.21 22.25 -12.95
CA ILE A 537 -12.96 21.77 -13.55
C ILE A 537 -13.17 21.47 -15.04
N VAL A 538 -14.31 20.86 -15.33
CA VAL A 538 -14.81 20.61 -16.68
C VAL A 538 -15.51 21.85 -17.21
N ARG A 539 -15.14 22.29 -18.42
CA ARG A 539 -15.80 23.42 -19.09
C ARG A 539 -17.02 22.93 -19.87
N PRO A 540 -18.16 23.66 -19.84
CA PRO A 540 -19.34 23.34 -20.64
C PRO A 540 -18.99 23.36 -22.13
N ALA A 541 -19.42 22.33 -22.87
CA ALA A 541 -19.00 22.02 -24.26
C ALA A 541 -19.64 22.94 -25.31
#